data_AF-A0A401TCZ9-F1
#
_entry.id   AF-A0A401TCZ9-F1
#
_cell.length_a   1.000
_cell.length_b   1.000
_cell.length_c   1.000
_cell.angle_alpha   90.00
_cell.angle_beta   90.00
_cell.angle_gamma   90.00
#
_symmetry.space_group_name_H-M   'P 1'
#
loop_
_entity.id
_entity.type
_entity.pdbx_description
1 polymer ?
#
loop_
_entity_poly.entity_id
_entity_poly.type
_entity_poly.pdbx_seq_one_letter_code
_entity_poly.pdbx_strand_id
1 'polypeptide(L)'
;MKRFDARKAVLDALVQRGLFREVKDNPMVVPVCSRSKDIVEPLLKPQWYVRCDEMAKMAADAVRNGDLKIIPENHLKTWFNWMDNIR
;
A
#
# COMPACT_ATOMS: atom_id res chain seq x y z
N MET A 1 -14.38 10.74 -19.92
CA MET A 1 -13.12 11.47 -19.67
C MET A 1 -12.15 10.50 -19.01
N LYS A 2 -10.88 10.44 -19.42
CA LYS A 2 -9.89 9.59 -18.72
C LYS A 2 -9.46 10.27 -17.42
N ARG A 3 -8.96 9.50 -16.45
CA ARG A 3 -8.63 10.01 -15.10
C ARG A 3 -7.67 11.21 -15.08
N PHE A 4 -6.66 11.22 -15.96
CA PHE A 4 -5.70 12.33 -16.03
C PHE A 4 -6.29 13.59 -16.65
N ASP A 5 -7.23 13.43 -17.57
CA ASP A 5 -7.97 14.56 -18.16
C ASP A 5 -8.90 15.17 -17.11
N ALA A 6 -9.48 14.34 -16.23
CA ALA A 6 -10.33 14.80 -15.13
C ALA A 6 -9.60 15.74 -14.17
N ARG A 7 -8.31 15.50 -13.90
CA ARG A 7 -7.50 16.42 -13.09
C ARG A 7 -7.46 17.83 -13.68
N LYS A 8 -7.27 17.96 -14.99
CA LYS A 8 -7.21 19.26 -15.67
C LYS A 8 -8.57 19.96 -15.63
N ALA A 9 -9.64 19.23 -15.95
CA ALA A 9 -10.99 19.77 -15.93
C ALA A 9 -11.42 20.27 -14.53
N VAL A 10 -11.03 19.56 -13.47
CA VAL A 10 -11.28 19.99 -12.08
C VAL A 10 -10.50 21.26 -11.76
N LEU A 11 -9.25 21.37 -12.19
CA LEU A 11 -8.44 22.57 -11.99
C LEU A 11 -9.07 23.79 -12.69
N ASP A 12 -9.50 23.65 -13.94
CA ASP A 12 -10.17 24.72 -14.69
C ASP A 12 -11.47 25.16 -13.98
N ALA A 13 -12.27 24.20 -13.49
CA ALA A 13 -13.48 24.50 -12.73
C ALA A 13 -13.21 25.22 -11.41
N LEU A 14 -12.09 24.92 -10.73
CA LEU A 14 -11.67 25.63 -9.52
C LEU A 14 -11.25 27.08 -9.82
N VAL A 15 -10.55 27.30 -10.94
CA VAL A 15 -10.16 28.64 -11.41
C VAL A 15 -11.40 29.48 -11.72
N GLN A 16 -12.33 28.94 -12.50
CA GLN A 16 -13.58 29.63 -12.87
C GLN A 16 -14.43 30.03 -11.66
N ARG A 17 -14.38 29.25 -10.58
CA ARG A 17 -15.11 29.53 -9.34
C ARG A 17 -14.35 30.44 -8.37
N GLY A 18 -13.14 30.87 -8.70
CA GLY A 18 -12.28 31.66 -7.80
C GLY A 18 -11.81 30.88 -6.55
N LEU A 19 -11.84 29.55 -6.59
CA LEU A 19 -11.44 28.67 -5.48
C LEU A 19 -10.00 28.17 -5.61
N PHE A 20 -9.39 28.38 -6.78
CA PHE A 20 -8.02 27.98 -7.06
C PHE A 20 -7.01 28.91 -6.36
N ARG A 21 -6.02 28.34 -5.67
CA ARG A 21 -4.96 29.10 -4.99
C ARG A 21 -3.66 29.11 -5.78
N GLU A 22 -3.05 27.95 -5.98
CA GLU A 22 -1.76 27.81 -6.65
C GLU A 22 -1.49 26.36 -7.08
N VAL A 23 -0.53 26.18 -7.99
CA VAL A 23 0.11 24.89 -8.27
C VAL A 23 1.55 24.96 -7.79
N LYS A 24 1.98 23.93 -7.05
CA LYS A 24 3.36 23.77 -6.57
C LYS A 24 3.85 22.36 -6.85
N ASP A 25 5.15 22.26 -7.16
CA ASP A 25 5.79 20.97 -7.30
C ASP A 25 5.79 20.24 -5.95
N ASN A 26 5.37 18.97 -5.98
CA ASN A 26 5.29 18.13 -4.80
C ASN A 26 5.90 16.76 -5.09
N PRO A 27 7.09 16.46 -4.55
CA PRO A 27 7.66 15.13 -4.68
C PRO A 27 6.80 14.13 -3.91
N MET A 28 6.29 13.12 -4.62
CA MET A 28 5.41 12.11 -4.05
C MET A 28 5.77 10.71 -4.53
N VAL A 29 5.54 9.72 -3.68
CA VAL A 29 5.65 8.31 -4.05
C VAL A 29 4.30 7.85 -4.60
N VAL A 30 4.26 7.52 -5.88
CA VAL A 30 3.06 7.05 -6.57
C VAL A 30 3.10 5.51 -6.67
N PRO A 31 2.08 4.79 -6.20
CA PRO A 31 2.04 3.34 -6.32
C PRO A 31 1.86 2.92 -7.79
N VAL A 32 2.74 2.05 -8.26
CA VAL A 32 2.75 1.55 -9.64
C VAL A 32 2.59 0.04 -9.62
N CYS A 33 1.72 -0.48 -10.49
CA CYS A 33 1.54 -1.90 -10.66
C CYS A 33 2.86 -2.53 -11.14
N SER A 34 3.35 -3.53 -10.42
CA SER A 34 4.63 -4.20 -10.76
C SER A 34 4.63 -4.82 -12.16
N ARG A 35 3.46 -5.21 -12.68
CA ARG A 35 3.28 -5.88 -13.97
C ARG A 35 2.99 -4.92 -15.11
N SER A 36 1.88 -4.18 -15.04
CA SER A 36 1.45 -3.28 -16.13
C SER A 36 2.21 -1.95 -16.15
N LYS A 37 2.91 -1.62 -15.06
CA LYS A 37 3.55 -0.31 -14.83
C LYS A 37 2.57 0.86 -14.82
N ASP A 38 1.27 0.59 -14.70
CA ASP A 38 0.26 1.62 -14.58
C ASP A 38 0.06 2.08 -13.12
N ILE A 39 -0.49 3.27 -12.92
CA ILE A 39 -0.75 3.84 -11.60
C ILE A 39 -1.91 3.09 -10.92
N VAL A 40 -1.69 2.64 -9.68
CA VAL A 40 -2.70 1.96 -8.86
C VAL A 40 -3.63 2.97 -8.23
N GLU A 41 -4.94 2.76 -8.39
CA GLU A 41 -5.98 3.60 -7.78
C GLU A 41 -6.76 2.80 -6.72
N PRO A 42 -6.83 3.29 -5.46
CA PRO A 42 -7.65 2.65 -4.46
C PRO A 42 -9.13 2.91 -4.76
N LEU A 43 -9.89 1.82 -4.89
CA LEU A 43 -11.33 1.83 -5.11
C LEU A 43 -11.97 0.83 -4.15
N LEU A 44 -13.05 1.25 -3.49
CA LEU A 44 -13.83 0.34 -2.65
C LEU A 44 -14.55 -0.66 -3.55
N LYS A 45 -14.28 -1.95 -3.34
CA LYS A 45 -14.93 -3.06 -4.02
C LYS A 45 -15.15 -4.21 -3.04
N PRO A 46 -16.28 -4.91 -3.12
CA PRO A 46 -16.45 -6.18 -2.42
C PRO A 46 -15.36 -7.16 -2.86
N GLN A 47 -14.64 -7.72 -1.89
CA GLN A 47 -13.53 -8.63 -2.12
C GLN A 47 -13.48 -9.68 -1.00
N TRP A 48 -12.89 -10.83 -1.29
CA TRP A 48 -12.63 -11.87 -0.30
C TRP A 48 -11.36 -11.57 0.48
N TYR A 49 -11.44 -11.67 1.81
CA TYR A 49 -10.35 -11.48 2.74
C TYR A 49 -10.19 -12.72 3.61
N VAL A 50 -8.94 -13.02 4.00
CA VAL A 50 -8.62 -14.08 4.95
C VAL A 50 -8.08 -13.43 6.22
N ARG A 51 -8.63 -13.81 7.38
CA ARG A 51 -8.10 -13.34 8.67
C ARG A 51 -6.81 -14.11 8.98
N CYS A 52 -5.67 -13.44 8.84
CA CYS A 52 -4.35 -14.05 8.97
C CYS A 52 -3.74 -13.95 10.37
N ASP A 53 -4.36 -13.25 11.31
CA ASP A 53 -3.78 -12.93 12.63
C ASP A 53 -3.32 -14.18 13.40
N GLU A 54 -4.18 -15.20 13.48
CA GLU A 54 -3.88 -16.46 14.17
C GLU A 54 -2.78 -17.24 13.45
N MET A 55 -2.84 -17.29 12.11
CA MET A 55 -1.82 -17.98 11.30
C MET A 55 -0.45 -17.33 11.43
N ALA A 56 -0.40 -16.00 11.42
CA ALA A 56 0.83 -15.24 11.57
C ALA A 56 1.42 -15.42 12.98
N LYS A 57 0.58 -15.46 14.01
CA LYS A 57 1.02 -15.77 15.38
C LYS A 57 1.63 -17.16 15.47
N MET A 58 0.97 -18.19 14.93
CA MET A 58 1.52 -19.56 14.92
C MET A 58 2.87 -19.64 14.19
N ALA A 59 3.00 -18.94 13.07
CA ALA A 59 4.23 -18.87 12.29
C ALA A 59 5.36 -18.12 13.04
N ALA A 60 5.04 -17.06 13.77
CA ALA A 60 6.00 -16.35 14.62
C ALA A 60 6.44 -17.22 15.82
N ASP A 61 5.50 -17.89 16.48
CA ASP A 61 5.78 -18.70 17.66
C ASP A 61 6.62 -19.94 17.32
N ALA A 62 6.42 -20.57 16.15
CA ALA A 62 7.29 -21.65 15.67
C ALA A 62 8.77 -21.23 15.58
N VAL A 63 9.03 -19.97 15.20
CA VAL A 63 10.40 -19.42 15.16
C VAL A 63 10.90 -19.06 16.55
N ARG A 64 10.05 -18.49 17.41
CA ARG A 64 10.40 -18.13 18.80
C ARG A 64 10.73 -19.37 19.64
N ASN A 65 9.99 -20.46 19.43
CA ASN A 65 10.17 -21.72 20.15
C ASN A 65 11.34 -22.56 19.61
N GLY A 66 11.90 -22.18 18.45
CA GLY A 66 12.99 -22.89 17.80
C GLY A 66 12.57 -24.10 16.96
N ASP A 67 11.27 -24.36 16.82
CA ASP A 67 10.71 -25.40 15.94
C ASP A 67 11.04 -25.11 14.46
N LEU A 68 11.17 -23.83 14.11
CA LEU A 68 11.58 -23.34 12.79
C LEU A 68 12.78 -22.40 12.91
N LYS A 69 13.90 -22.73 12.25
CA LYS A 69 15.09 -21.89 12.22
C LYS A 69 15.22 -21.12 10.90
N ILE A 70 15.31 -19.78 10.99
CA ILE A 70 15.57 -18.91 9.84
C ILE A 70 17.07 -18.65 9.71
N ILE A 71 17.62 -18.86 8.51
CA ILE A 71 19.03 -18.66 8.19
C ILE A 71 19.15 -17.78 6.94
N PRO A 72 19.97 -16.71 6.95
CA PRO A 72 20.74 -16.19 8.10
C PRO A 72 19.88 -15.53 9.20
N GLU A 73 20.39 -15.46 10.43
CA GLU A 73 19.66 -14.99 11.62
C GLU A 73 19.23 -13.51 11.55
N ASN A 74 19.90 -12.69 10.72
CA ASN A 74 19.52 -11.29 10.50
C ASN A 74 18.09 -11.14 9.92
N HIS A 75 17.55 -12.17 9.27
CA HIS A 75 16.19 -12.17 8.74
C HIS A 75 15.13 -12.34 9.82
N LEU A 76 15.47 -12.75 11.05
CA LEU A 76 14.52 -12.86 12.15
C LEU A 76 13.77 -11.55 12.40
N LYS A 77 14.49 -10.42 12.37
CA LYS A 77 13.88 -9.09 12.52
C LYS A 77 12.86 -8.81 11.42
N THR A 78 13.19 -9.17 10.18
CA THR A 78 12.26 -8.99 9.04
C THR A 78 11.05 -9.90 9.20
N TRP A 79 11.25 -11.16 9.55
CA TRP A 79 10.18 -12.12 9.79
C TRP A 79 9.17 -11.64 10.83
N PHE A 80 9.64 -11.26 12.02
CA PHE A 80 8.77 -10.78 13.09
C PHE A 80 8.08 -9.47 12.72
N ASN A 81 8.76 -8.54 12.05
CA ASN A 81 8.12 -7.33 11.56
C ASN A 81 6.93 -7.61 10.64
N TRP A 82 7.01 -8.64 9.78
CA TRP A 82 5.89 -9.02 8.91
C TRP A 82 4.78 -9.76 9.67
N MET A 83 5.14 -10.78 10.45
CA MET A 83 4.16 -11.62 11.15
C MET A 83 3.40 -10.85 12.24
N ASP A 84 4.09 -9.98 12.99
CA ASP A 84 3.47 -9.22 14.10
C ASP A 84 2.61 -8.04 13.60
N ASN A 85 2.71 -7.63 12.33
CA ASN A 85 1.99 -6.49 11.75
C ASN A 85 1.13 -6.85 10.53
N ILE A 86 0.75 -8.11 10.37
CA ILE A 86 -0.10 -8.53 9.24
C ILE A 86 -1.46 -7.82 9.26
N ARG A 87 -2.04 -7.58 8.08
CA ARG A 87 -3.33 -6.89 7.89
C ARG A 87 -4.15 -7.56 6.80
#